data_AF-A0A382E427-F1
#
_entry.id   AF-A0A382E427-F1
#
_cell.length_a   1.000
_cell.length_b   1.000
_cell.length_c   1.000
_cell.angle_alpha   90.00
_cell.angle_beta   90.00
_cell.angle_gamma   90.00
#
_symmetry.space_group_name_H-M   'P 1'
#
loop_
_entity.id
_entity.type
_entity.pdbx_description
1 polymer ?
#
loop_
_entity_poly.entity_id
_entity_poly.type
_entity_poly.pdbx_seq_one_letter_code
_entity_poly.pdbx_strand_id
1 'polypeptide(L)' 'MKFKKIKILGFKSFVDPTEISIEDGLTGIVGPNGCGKSNVVESLR' A
#
# COMPACT_ATOMS: atom_id res chain seq x y z
N MET A 1 5.70 10.68 -13.23
CA MET A 1 6.39 9.68 -12.39
C MET A 1 5.60 8.38 -12.48
N LYS A 2 6.18 7.25 -12.92
CA LYS A 2 5.49 5.95 -12.94
C LYS A 2 5.92 5.15 -11.71
N PHE A 3 5.01 4.93 -10.77
CA PHE A 3 5.24 4.03 -9.65
C PHE A 3 5.00 2.60 -10.13
N LYS A 4 6.02 1.74 -9.99
CA LYS A 4 5.88 0.30 -10.30
C LYS A 4 5.60 -0.54 -9.06
N LYS A 5 5.98 -0.03 -7.88
CA LYS A 5 5.95 -0.80 -6.64
C LYS A 5 5.97 0.12 -5.43
N ILE A 6 5.24 -0.25 -4.39
CA ILE A 6 5.32 0.32 -3.04
C ILE A 6 5.92 -0.75 -2.12
N LYS A 7 6.91 -0.37 -1.30
CA LYS A 7 7.41 -1.22 -0.22
C LYS A 7 7.12 -0.53 1.11
N ILE A 8 6.49 -1.25 2.03
CA ILE A 8 6.12 -0.76 3.35
C ILE A 8 6.68 -1.73 4.40
N LEU A 9 7.36 -1.20 5.40
CA LEU A 9 7.90 -1.99 6.51
C LEU A 9 7.85 -1.15 7.79
N GLY A 10 7.33 -1.72 8.87
CA GLY A 10 7.27 -1.08 10.19
C GLY A 10 6.33 0.14 10.27
N PHE A 11 5.37 0.28 9.34
CA PHE A 11 4.47 1.44 9.30
C PHE A 11 3.04 1.07 9.71
N LYS A 12 2.58 1.59 10.86
CA LYS A 12 1.24 1.36 11.40
C LYS A 12 0.88 -0.13 11.42
N SER A 13 -0.07 -0.56 10.58
CA SER A 13 -0.52 -1.95 10.49
C SER A 13 0.41 -2.86 9.68
N PHE A 14 1.44 -2.31 9.01
CA PHE A 14 2.41 -3.06 8.22
C PHE A 14 3.66 -3.37 9.05
N VAL A 15 3.53 -4.28 10.01
CA VAL A 15 4.64 -4.74 10.86
C VAL A 15 5.66 -5.52 10.02
N ASP A 16 5.17 -6.45 9.21
CA ASP A 16 5.98 -7.26 8.30
C ASP A 16 6.23 -6.54 6.96
N PRO A 17 7.33 -6.88 6.25
CA PRO A 17 7.61 -6.33 4.94
C PRO A 17 6.47 -6.61 3.96
N THR A 18 5.88 -5.56 3.42
CA THR A 18 4.77 -5.64 2.47
C THR A 18 5.18 -4.97 1.16
N GLU A 19 4.95 -5.67 0.06
CA GLU A 19 5.22 -5.19 -1.28
C GLU A 19 3.93 -5.15 -2.11
N ILE A 20 3.62 -4.00 -2.68
CA ILE A 20 2.42 -3.78 -3.50
C ILE A 20 2.87 -3.40 -4.90
N SER A 21 2.55 -4.24 -5.88
CA SER A 21 2.78 -3.94 -7.30
C SER A 21 1.74 -2.94 -7.79
N ILE A 22 2.18 -1.95 -8.57
CA ILE A 22 1.30 -1.01 -9.27
C ILE A 22 1.45 -1.28 -10.75
N GLU A 23 0.37 -1.74 -11.35
CA GLU A 23 0.28 -2.00 -12.78
C GLU A 23 -0.12 -0.72 -13.54
N ASP A 24 0.12 -0.72 -14.85
CA ASP A 24 -0.32 0.38 -15.70
C ASP A 24 -1.86 0.51 -15.67
N GLY A 25 -2.35 1.75 -15.61
CA GLY A 25 -3.79 2.05 -15.52
C GLY A 25 -4.24 2.43 -14.10
N LEU A 26 -5.36 1.86 -13.66
CA LEU A 26 -5.99 2.16 -12.37
C LEU A 26 -5.82 0.98 -11.40
N THR A 27 -5.09 1.19 -10.31
CA THR A 27 -4.94 0.20 -9.22
C THR A 27 -5.88 0.56 -8.06
N GLY A 28 -6.75 -0.37 -7.67
CA GLY A 28 -7.66 -0.22 -6.52
C GLY A 28 -7.19 -1.03 -5.30
N ILE A 29 -7.18 -0.41 -4.12
CA ILE A 29 -6.84 -1.08 -2.85
C ILE A 29 -8.15 -1.37 -2.09
N VAL A 30 -8.46 -2.65 -1.89
CA VAL A 30 -9.73 -3.11 -1.29
C VAL A 30 -9.49 -4.12 -0.16
N GLY A 31 -10.52 -4.36 0.66
CA GLY A 31 -10.45 -5.24 1.83
C GLY A 31 -11.38 -4.79 2.98
N PRO A 32 -11.51 -5.59 4.05
CA PRO A 32 -12.38 -5.29 5.19
C PRO A 32 -12.03 -3.98 5.92
N ASN A 33 -12.99 -3.42 6.67
CA ASN A 33 -12.71 -2.25 7.51
C ASN A 33 -11.68 -2.59 8.59
N GLY A 34 -10.74 -1.67 8.83
CA GLY A 34 -9.64 -1.87 9.78
C GLY A 34 -8.43 -2.65 9.25
N CYS A 35 -8.45 -3.21 8.04
CA CYS A 35 -7.33 -4.01 7.51
C CYS A 35 -6.10 -3.20 7.04
N GLY A 36 -6.07 -1.88 7.24
CA GLY A 36 -4.92 -1.04 6.89
C GLY A 36 -4.90 -0.45 5.47
N LYS A 37 -6.01 -0.49 4.72
CA LYS A 37 -6.09 0.11 3.35
C LYS A 37 -5.64 1.57 3.31
N SER A 38 -6.15 2.41 4.22
CA SER A 38 -5.80 3.83 4.30
C SER A 38 -4.33 4.04 4.67
N ASN A 39 -3.74 3.11 5.43
CA ASN A 39 -2.33 3.18 5.81
C ASN A 39 -1.40 3.05 4.59
N VAL A 40 -1.83 2.40 3.49
CA VAL A 40 -1.04 2.39 2.24
C VAL A 40 -0.90 3.80 1.70
N VAL A 41 -1.99 4.55 1.62
CA VAL A 41 -1.97 5.94 1.12
C VAL A 41 -1.20 6.86 2.07
N GLU A 42 -1.34 6.67 3.38
CA GLU A 42 -0.60 7.45 4.37
C GLU A 42 0.90 7.16 4.36
N SER A 43 1.32 5.95 4.01
CA SER A 43 2.75 5.59 3.88
C SER A 43 3.44 6.27 2.69
N LEU A 44 2.67 6.81 1.74
CA LEU A 44 3.16 7.54 0.58
C LEU A 44 3.31 9.06 0.83
N ARG A 45 2.81 9.56 1.97
CA ARG A 45 3.05 10.95 2.41
C ARG A 45 4.43 11.07 3.03
#